data_AF-A0A5C9ER93-F1
#
_entry.id   AF-A0A5C9ER93-F1
#
_cell.length_a   1.000
_cell.length_b   1.000
_cell.length_c   1.000
_cell.angle_alpha   90.00
_cell.angle_beta   90.00
_cell.angle_gamma   90.00
#
_symmetry.space_group_name_H-M   'P 1'
#
loop_
_entity.id
_entity.type
_entity.pdbx_description
1 polymer ?
#
loop_
_entity_poly.entity_id
_entity_poly.type
_entity_poly.pdbx_seq_one_letter_code
_entity_poly.pdbx_strand_id
1 'polypeptide(L)'
;MVYIENYNKYIWLLPFIGGILGVIAAVTPAAQLIEPGDNIIFWYFPLNIDIEDSIIFINDSFIALLGGILELLVITLFSTILLTTSLLVWKRKWKIKKIKLLWFISALFLILAPTLFWIIGSITQDFWSNVFPSIGMIVPYIGAVLTILAIFLQENY
;
A
#
# COMPACT_ATOMS: atom_id res chain seq x y z
N MET A 1 23.11 30.47 1.41
CA MET A 1 23.14 29.41 0.37
C MET A 1 23.54 28.02 0.89
N VAL A 2 24.33 27.88 1.97
CA VAL A 2 24.78 26.57 2.49
C VAL A 2 23.66 25.63 2.97
N TYR A 3 22.51 26.16 3.40
CA TYR A 3 21.38 25.34 3.88
C TYR A 3 20.61 24.61 2.77
N ILE A 4 20.63 25.12 1.54
CA ILE A 4 19.84 24.56 0.43
C ILE A 4 20.50 23.30 -0.15
N GLU A 5 21.83 23.25 -0.20
CA GLU A 5 22.56 22.07 -0.69
C GLU A 5 22.38 20.83 0.19
N ASN A 6 22.19 21.01 1.50
CA ASN A 6 21.96 19.88 2.42
C ASN A 6 20.57 19.25 2.25
N TYR A 7 19.55 20.02 1.84
CA TYR A 7 18.19 19.51 1.67
C TYR A 7 18.08 18.44 0.57
N ASN A 8 18.76 18.66 -0.56
CA ASN A 8 18.80 17.70 -1.67
C ASN A 8 19.45 16.36 -1.30
N LYS A 9 20.31 16.34 -0.27
CA LYS A 9 20.99 15.14 0.19
C LYS A 9 20.04 14.11 0.81
N TYR A 10 18.86 14.54 1.26
CA TYR A 10 17.91 13.70 2.02
C TYR A 10 16.58 13.46 1.32
N ILE A 11 16.35 14.03 0.12
CA ILE A 11 15.10 13.83 -0.65
C ILE A 11 14.76 12.35 -0.87
N TRP A 12 15.78 11.49 -1.00
CA TRP A 12 15.60 10.03 -1.16
C TRP A 12 14.96 9.34 0.06
N LEU A 13 14.95 9.97 1.25
CA LEU A 13 14.32 9.40 2.44
C LEU A 13 12.79 9.38 2.32
N LEU A 14 12.20 10.34 1.62
CA LEU A 14 10.74 10.42 1.47
C LEU A 14 10.15 9.19 0.74
N PRO A 15 10.62 8.79 -0.45
CA PRO A 15 10.18 7.56 -1.10
C PRO A 15 10.60 6.30 -0.33
N PHE A 16 11.71 6.35 0.40
CA PHE A 16 12.12 5.24 1.27
C PHE A 16 11.12 5.00 2.41
N ILE A 17 10.73 6.08 3.12
CA ILE A 17 9.67 6.02 4.14
C ILE A 17 8.36 5.57 3.51
N GLY A 18 8.03 6.06 2.31
CA GLY A 18 6.85 5.61 1.57
C GLY A 18 6.85 4.11 1.29
N GLY A 19 8.00 3.53 0.93
CA GLY A 19 8.17 2.09 0.80
C GLY A 19 8.04 1.33 2.12
N ILE A 20 8.58 1.84 3.24
CA ILE A 20 8.38 1.23 4.56
C ILE A 20 6.90 1.22 4.94
N LEU A 21 6.22 2.35 4.74
CA LEU A 21 4.79 2.49 5.00
C LEU A 21 3.98 1.49 4.17
N GLY A 22 4.29 1.32 2.88
CA GLY A 22 3.63 0.29 2.07
C GLY A 22 3.90 -1.15 2.55
N VAL A 23 5.11 -1.46 3.04
CA VAL A 23 5.37 -2.78 3.67
C VAL A 23 4.59 -2.95 4.97
N ILE A 24 4.52 -1.92 5.82
CA ILE A 24 3.71 -1.94 7.04
C ILE A 24 2.26 -2.16 6.68
N ALA A 25 1.76 -1.47 5.64
CA ALA A 25 0.43 -1.71 5.12
C ALA A 25 0.27 -3.17 4.77
N ALA A 26 1.13 -3.74 3.89
CA ALA A 26 1.14 -5.14 3.45
C ALA A 26 1.05 -6.17 4.59
N VAL A 27 1.58 -5.86 5.79
CA VAL A 27 1.53 -6.76 6.96
C VAL A 27 0.47 -6.38 7.99
N THR A 28 -0.19 -5.23 7.85
CA THR A 28 -1.21 -4.74 8.78
C THR A 28 -2.60 -4.83 8.11
N PRO A 29 -3.42 -5.81 8.49
CA PRO A 29 -4.67 -6.08 7.80
C PRO A 29 -5.70 -4.96 7.97
N ALA A 30 -6.68 -4.94 7.06
CA ALA A 30 -7.99 -4.36 7.34
C ALA A 30 -8.84 -5.35 8.15
N ALA A 31 -9.12 -4.99 9.40
CA ALA A 31 -10.02 -5.76 10.26
C ALA A 31 -11.47 -5.33 9.96
N GLN A 32 -12.27 -6.29 9.51
CA GLN A 32 -13.72 -6.19 9.47
C GLN A 32 -14.26 -6.89 10.73
N LEU A 33 -15.06 -6.19 11.53
CA LEU A 33 -15.77 -6.76 12.68
C LEU A 33 -17.15 -7.16 12.19
N ILE A 34 -17.37 -8.45 11.94
CA ILE A 34 -18.68 -8.93 11.47
C ILE A 34 -19.67 -9.07 12.64
N GLU A 35 -19.17 -9.26 13.86
CA GLU A 35 -19.91 -9.17 15.14
C GLU A 35 -18.88 -9.08 16.29
N PRO A 36 -19.24 -8.67 17.52
CA PRO A 36 -18.31 -8.66 18.64
C PRO A 36 -18.02 -10.10 19.12
N GLY A 37 -17.21 -10.85 18.36
CA GLY A 37 -16.86 -12.23 18.70
C GLY A 37 -16.08 -12.98 17.63
N ASP A 38 -16.56 -12.99 16.38
CA ASP A 38 -16.18 -14.06 15.45
C ASP A 38 -15.60 -13.53 14.14
N ASN A 39 -14.30 -13.71 13.94
CA ASN A 39 -13.52 -13.46 12.72
C ASN A 39 -12.77 -12.12 12.67
N ILE A 40 -11.45 -12.21 12.94
CA ILE A 40 -10.49 -11.20 12.50
C ILE A 40 -10.21 -11.46 11.04
N ILE A 41 -10.74 -10.59 10.20
CA ILE A 41 -10.43 -10.61 8.79
C ILE A 41 -9.03 -10.02 8.58
N PHE A 42 -8.11 -10.85 8.07
CA PHE A 42 -6.75 -10.43 7.74
C PHE A 42 -6.69 -10.17 6.25
N TRP A 43 -6.65 -8.92 5.77
CA TRP A 43 -6.69 -8.66 4.32
C TRP A 43 -7.88 -9.31 3.59
N TYR A 44 -9.03 -9.42 4.25
CA TYR A 44 -10.20 -10.10 3.68
C TYR A 44 -10.02 -11.60 3.46
N PHE A 45 -9.01 -12.21 4.08
CA PHE A 45 -9.04 -13.63 4.42
C PHE A 45 -9.99 -13.82 5.62
N PRO A 46 -11.17 -14.42 5.44
CA PRO A 46 -11.83 -15.05 6.56
C PRO A 46 -10.92 -16.22 6.97
N LEU A 47 -10.11 -16.03 8.01
CA LEU A 47 -9.58 -17.15 8.77
C LEU A 47 -10.76 -17.72 9.57
N ASN A 48 -11.72 -18.35 8.87
CA ASN A 48 -12.69 -19.22 9.51
C ASN A 48 -11.91 -20.45 9.97
N ILE A 49 -11.41 -20.41 11.20
CA ILE A 49 -10.95 -21.61 11.90
C ILE A 49 -12.21 -22.24 12.52
N ASP A 50 -13.16 -22.61 11.67
CA ASP A 50 -14.27 -23.48 12.06
C ASP A 50 -14.17 -24.74 11.22
N ILE A 51 -13.78 -25.81 11.90
CA ILE A 51 -13.77 -27.18 11.42
C ILE A 51 -15.23 -27.63 11.40
N GLU A 52 -16.00 -27.30 10.36
CA GLU A 52 -17.29 -27.97 10.17
C GLU A 52 -17.74 -28.03 8.70
N ASP A 53 -18.19 -29.23 8.33
CA ASP A 53 -18.49 -29.73 6.99
C ASP A 53 -19.69 -29.01 6.35
N SER A 54 -19.50 -27.81 5.81
CA SER A 54 -20.42 -27.29 4.80
C SER A 54 -19.74 -26.32 3.83
N ILE A 55 -19.55 -26.81 2.59
CA ILE A 55 -19.11 -26.01 1.45
C ILE A 55 -20.32 -25.18 0.99
N ILE A 56 -20.43 -23.94 1.43
CA ILE A 56 -21.46 -23.02 0.93
C ILE A 56 -20.83 -21.63 0.67
N PHE A 57 -20.94 -21.19 -0.58
CA PHE A 57 -20.54 -19.90 -1.21
C PHE A 57 -19.06 -19.68 -1.58
N ILE A 58 -18.66 -20.25 -2.74
CA ILE A 58 -17.33 -20.11 -3.36
C ILE A 58 -17.20 -18.85 -4.28
N ASN A 59 -18.26 -18.14 -4.65
CA ASN A 59 -18.14 -17.09 -5.69
C ASN A 59 -17.65 -15.72 -5.20
N ASP A 60 -18.26 -15.14 -4.17
CA ASP A 60 -17.90 -13.77 -3.73
C ASP A 60 -16.64 -13.77 -2.83
N SER A 61 -16.44 -14.83 -2.05
CA SER A 61 -15.26 -15.07 -1.23
C SER A 61 -13.99 -15.26 -2.07
N PHE A 62 -14.09 -15.94 -3.22
CA PHE A 62 -12.95 -16.14 -4.12
C PHE A 62 -12.52 -14.84 -4.82
N ILE A 63 -13.47 -13.99 -5.21
CA ILE A 63 -13.16 -12.68 -5.83
C ILE A 63 -12.50 -11.75 -4.79
N ALA A 64 -13.01 -11.73 -3.56
CA ALA A 64 -12.40 -10.98 -2.46
C ALA A 64 -10.98 -11.47 -2.13
N LEU A 65 -10.78 -12.80 -2.08
CA LEU A 65 -9.49 -13.43 -1.87
C LEU A 65 -8.49 -13.06 -2.97
N LEU A 66 -8.88 -13.19 -4.24
CA LEU A 66 -8.04 -12.84 -5.38
C LEU A 66 -7.70 -11.34 -5.36
N GLY A 67 -8.67 -10.49 -5.03
CA GLY A 67 -8.48 -9.04 -4.89
C GLY A 67 -7.48 -8.68 -3.80
N GLY A 68 -7.59 -9.28 -2.61
CA GLY A 68 -6.67 -9.05 -1.49
C GLY A 68 -5.25 -9.53 -1.77
N ILE A 69 -5.09 -10.70 -2.41
CA ILE A 69 -3.78 -11.20 -2.85
C ILE A 69 -3.16 -10.26 -3.90
N LEU A 70 -3.95 -9.81 -4.87
CA LEU A 70 -3.47 -8.88 -5.90
C LEU A 70 -3.08 -7.53 -5.30
N GLU A 71 -3.85 -6.98 -4.36
CA GLU A 71 -3.50 -5.76 -3.63
C GLU A 71 -2.18 -5.93 -2.89
N LEU A 72 -2.02 -7.03 -2.13
CA LEU A 72 -0.80 -7.32 -1.38
C LEU A 72 0.42 -7.46 -2.29
N LEU A 73 0.27 -8.14 -3.44
CA LEU A 73 1.33 -8.26 -4.44
C LEU A 73 1.73 -6.89 -5.00
N VAL A 74 0.76 -6.05 -5.35
CA VAL A 74 0.99 -4.71 -5.90
C VAL A 74 1.67 -3.82 -4.86
N ILE A 75 1.14 -3.74 -3.64
CA ILE A 75 1.72 -2.93 -2.56
C ILE A 75 3.14 -3.40 -2.26
N THR A 76 3.38 -4.71 -2.13
CA THR A 76 4.70 -5.27 -1.83
C THR A 76 5.70 -4.99 -2.95
N LEU A 77 5.31 -5.19 -4.21
CA LEU A 77 6.16 -4.95 -5.38
C LEU A 77 6.59 -3.48 -5.46
N PHE A 78 5.63 -2.54 -5.42
CA PHE A 78 5.93 -1.12 -5.57
C PHE A 78 6.64 -0.53 -4.34
N SER A 79 6.34 -1.03 -3.14
CA SER A 79 7.11 -0.69 -1.93
C SER A 79 8.57 -1.13 -2.05
N THR A 80 8.80 -2.34 -2.56
CA THR A 80 10.17 -2.86 -2.80
C THR A 80 10.91 -2.04 -3.85
N ILE A 81 10.23 -1.62 -4.92
CA ILE A 81 10.79 -0.71 -5.93
C ILE A 81 11.20 0.61 -5.28
N LEU A 82 10.34 1.22 -4.47
CA LEU A 82 10.65 2.47 -3.77
C LEU A 82 11.85 2.32 -2.82
N LEU A 83 11.89 1.28 -1.99
CA LEU A 83 13.01 1.02 -1.09
C LEU A 83 14.31 0.84 -1.86
N THR A 84 14.30 -0.02 -2.88
CA THR A 84 15.51 -0.36 -3.65
C THR A 84 16.04 0.84 -4.41
N THR A 85 15.17 1.56 -5.12
CA THR A 85 15.57 2.73 -5.91
C THR A 85 16.04 3.88 -5.02
N SER A 86 15.42 4.07 -3.85
CA SER A 86 15.86 5.06 -2.84
C SER A 86 17.24 4.73 -2.28
N LEU A 87 17.51 3.46 -1.96
CA LEU A 87 18.84 3.01 -1.53
C LEU A 87 19.90 3.18 -2.63
N LEU A 88 19.54 2.96 -3.90
CA LEU A 88 20.47 3.17 -5.02
C LEU A 88 20.83 4.65 -5.21
N VAL A 89 19.90 5.58 -4.95
CA VAL A 89 20.20 7.02 -4.92
C VAL A 89 21.07 7.37 -3.74
N TRP A 90 20.75 6.87 -2.54
CA TRP A 90 21.56 7.13 -1.35
C TRP A 90 23.02 6.70 -1.54
N LYS A 91 23.23 5.50 -2.10
CA LYS A 91 24.56 4.99 -2.47
C LYS A 91 25.20 5.70 -3.66
N ARG A 92 24.57 6.76 -4.19
CA ARG A 92 25.01 7.54 -5.36
C ARG A 92 25.23 6.70 -6.62
N LYS A 93 24.66 5.50 -6.69
CA LYS A 93 24.77 4.65 -7.88
C LYS A 93 23.93 5.23 -9.02
N TRP A 94 22.73 5.72 -8.68
CA TRP A 94 21.76 6.24 -9.64
C TRP A 94 21.41 7.69 -9.34
N LYS A 95 21.19 8.49 -10.39
CA LYS A 95 20.71 9.88 -10.27
C LYS A 95 19.18 9.87 -10.18
N ILE A 96 18.60 10.72 -9.33
CA ILE A 96 17.14 10.82 -9.13
C ILE A 96 16.39 11.02 -10.45
N LYS A 97 16.92 11.87 -11.35
CA LYS A 97 16.36 12.10 -12.70
C LYS A 97 16.05 10.82 -13.50
N LYS A 98 16.80 9.73 -13.28
CA LYS A 98 16.60 8.44 -13.99
C LYS A 98 15.50 7.56 -13.39
N ILE A 99 15.16 7.74 -12.12
CA ILE A 99 14.20 6.90 -11.39
C ILE A 99 12.91 7.60 -11.02
N LYS A 100 12.84 8.91 -11.26
CA LYS A 100 11.68 9.71 -10.92
C LYS A 100 10.38 9.15 -11.48
N LEU A 101 10.41 8.63 -12.71
CA LEU A 101 9.27 7.95 -13.31
C LEU A 101 8.87 6.68 -12.54
N LEU A 102 9.85 5.88 -12.09
CA LEU A 102 9.59 4.70 -11.26
C LEU A 102 8.97 5.08 -9.91
N TRP A 103 9.45 6.15 -9.28
CA TRP A 103 8.85 6.68 -8.05
C TRP A 103 7.41 7.14 -8.27
N PHE A 104 7.16 7.85 -9.38
CA PHE A 104 5.82 8.31 -9.72
C PHE A 104 4.86 7.14 -9.95
N ILE A 105 5.27 6.17 -10.77
CA ILE A 105 4.49 4.96 -11.04
C ILE A 105 4.21 4.21 -9.73
N SER A 106 5.23 4.04 -8.88
CA SER A 106 5.06 3.36 -7.60
C SER A 106 4.08 4.08 -6.67
N ALA A 107 4.18 5.41 -6.56
CA ALA A 107 3.23 6.20 -5.77
C ALA A 107 1.80 6.09 -6.33
N LEU A 108 1.64 6.13 -7.64
CA LEU A 108 0.34 5.99 -8.29
C LEU A 108 -0.29 4.62 -7.99
N PHE A 109 0.48 3.53 -8.10
CA PHE A 109 -0.04 2.19 -7.80
C PHE A 109 -0.34 1.97 -6.31
N LEU A 110 0.41 2.61 -5.40
CA LEU A 110 0.11 2.60 -3.97
C LEU A 110 -1.19 3.35 -3.61
N ILE A 111 -1.64 4.27 -4.47
CA ILE A 111 -2.96 4.93 -4.34
C ILE A 111 -4.04 4.08 -5.02
N LEU A 112 -3.78 3.60 -6.24
CA LEU A 112 -4.77 2.92 -7.06
C LEU A 112 -5.14 1.54 -6.50
N ALA A 113 -4.20 0.78 -5.95
CA ALA A 113 -4.51 -0.57 -5.45
C ALA A 113 -5.54 -0.56 -4.30
N PRO A 114 -5.34 0.21 -3.21
CA PRO A 114 -6.36 0.33 -2.17
C PRO A 114 -7.66 0.98 -2.67
N THR A 115 -7.58 1.94 -3.59
CA THR A 115 -8.77 2.65 -4.12
C THR A 115 -9.63 1.75 -5.01
N LEU A 116 -9.02 0.99 -5.92
CA LEU A 116 -9.73 0.05 -6.77
C LEU A 116 -10.32 -1.08 -5.95
N PHE A 117 -9.59 -1.57 -4.96
CA PHE A 117 -10.10 -2.55 -4.02
C PHE A 117 -11.31 -2.01 -3.23
N TRP A 118 -11.24 -0.76 -2.74
CA TRP A 118 -12.35 -0.07 -2.09
C TRP A 118 -13.58 0.06 -3.00
N ILE A 119 -13.39 0.37 -4.28
CA ILE A 119 -14.49 0.43 -5.27
C ILE A 119 -15.08 -0.96 -5.52
N ILE A 120 -14.26 -2.00 -5.64
CA ILE A 120 -14.74 -3.37 -5.86
C ILE A 120 -15.52 -3.87 -4.64
N GLY A 121 -14.98 -3.68 -3.43
CA GLY A 121 -15.69 -3.95 -2.18
C GLY A 121 -16.96 -3.11 -2.06
N SER A 122 -17.01 -1.93 -2.68
CA SER A 122 -18.20 -1.08 -2.59
C SER A 122 -19.45 -1.64 -3.26
N ILE A 123 -19.23 -2.51 -4.25
CA ILE A 123 -20.28 -3.09 -5.08
C ILE A 123 -20.96 -4.24 -4.31
N THR A 124 -20.31 -4.80 -3.29
CA THR A 124 -20.88 -5.80 -2.38
C THR A 124 -21.47 -5.09 -1.15
N GLN A 125 -22.81 -5.04 -1.04
CA GLN A 125 -23.51 -4.21 -0.03
C GLN A 125 -23.14 -4.51 1.44
N ASP A 126 -22.69 -5.72 1.76
CA ASP A 126 -22.28 -6.12 3.11
C ASP A 126 -20.86 -5.71 3.49
N PHE A 127 -20.09 -5.15 2.55
CA PHE A 127 -18.71 -4.71 2.80
C PHE A 127 -18.65 -3.46 3.68
N TRP A 128 -19.57 -2.51 3.49
CA TRP A 128 -19.48 -1.18 4.12
C TRP A 128 -19.95 -1.12 5.57
N SER A 129 -20.86 -1.99 5.97
CA SER A 129 -21.43 -1.95 7.32
C SER A 129 -20.41 -2.34 8.39
N ASN A 130 -19.35 -3.06 8.02
CA ASN A 130 -18.49 -3.78 8.97
C ASN A 130 -16.98 -3.46 8.83
N VAL A 131 -16.58 -2.65 7.84
CA VAL A 131 -15.17 -2.32 7.57
C VAL A 131 -14.78 -0.98 8.19
N PHE A 132 -13.89 -1.02 9.18
CA PHE A 132 -13.20 0.18 9.65
C PHE A 132 -11.97 0.44 8.77
N PRO A 133 -11.76 1.67 8.25
CA PRO A 133 -10.58 1.98 7.46
C PRO A 133 -9.32 1.77 8.31
N SER A 134 -8.57 0.72 7.99
CA SER A 134 -7.42 0.31 8.78
C SER A 134 -6.14 1.00 8.35
N ILE A 135 -5.09 0.77 9.13
CA ILE A 135 -3.71 1.15 8.82
C ILE A 135 -3.30 0.62 7.43
N GLY A 136 -3.71 -0.62 7.07
CA GLY A 136 -3.46 -1.22 5.76
C GLY A 136 -4.01 -0.42 4.59
N MET A 137 -5.07 0.36 4.82
CA MET A 137 -5.67 1.23 3.81
C MET A 137 -5.09 2.63 3.78
N ILE A 138 -4.89 3.26 4.93
CA ILE A 138 -4.51 4.68 5.00
C ILE A 138 -3.02 4.88 4.70
N VAL A 139 -2.18 3.96 5.18
CA VAL A 139 -0.73 4.10 5.14
C VAL A 139 -0.12 4.12 3.72
N PRO A 140 -0.61 3.32 2.74
CA PRO A 140 -0.17 3.43 1.35
C PRO A 140 -0.36 4.84 0.76
N TYR A 141 -1.48 5.53 1.08
CA TYR A 141 -1.71 6.90 0.62
C TYR A 141 -0.69 7.88 1.20
N ILE A 142 -0.40 7.78 2.49
CA ILE A 142 0.62 8.62 3.14
C ILE A 142 1.98 8.37 2.47
N GLY A 143 2.35 7.11 2.24
CA GLY A 143 3.60 6.76 1.58
C GLY A 143 3.68 7.27 0.14
N ALA A 144 2.58 7.24 -0.61
CA ALA A 144 2.48 7.80 -1.95
C ALA A 144 2.63 9.33 -1.95
N VAL A 145 1.98 10.04 -1.02
CA VAL A 145 2.10 11.50 -0.89
C VAL A 145 3.55 11.91 -0.59
N LEU A 146 4.23 11.23 0.34
CA LEU A 146 5.65 11.48 0.61
C LEU A 146 6.51 11.28 -0.63
N THR A 147 6.27 10.20 -1.38
CA THR A 147 6.97 9.92 -2.63
C THR A 147 6.74 11.01 -3.68
N ILE A 148 5.50 11.49 -3.82
CA ILE A 148 5.13 12.57 -4.75
C ILE A 148 5.78 13.90 -4.33
N LEU A 149 5.80 14.22 -3.03
CA LEU A 149 6.50 15.40 -2.51
C LEU A 149 7.98 15.36 -2.85
N ALA A 150 8.63 14.19 -2.76
CA ALA A 150 10.03 14.03 -3.14
C ALA A 150 10.29 14.35 -4.61
N ILE A 151 9.35 13.98 -5.49
CA ILE A 151 9.39 14.23 -6.94
C ILE A 151 9.28 15.73 -7.22
N PHE A 152 8.35 16.44 -6.56
CA PHE A 152 8.14 17.88 -6.74
C PHE A 152 9.26 18.73 -6.14
N LEU A 153 9.72 18.41 -4.93
CA LEU A 153 10.85 19.10 -4.30
C LEU A 153 12.13 18.97 -5.12
N GLN A 154 12.21 18.00 -6.04
CA GLN A 154 13.35 17.81 -6.93
C GLN A 154 13.21 18.51 -8.30
N GLU A 155 12.04 19.06 -8.67
CA GLU A 155 11.88 19.88 -9.89
C GLU A 155 12.23 21.34 -9.67
N ASN A 156 12.05 21.83 -8.45
CA ASN A 156 12.22 23.23 -8.11
C ASN A 156 13.69 23.61 -7.80
N TYR A 157 14.64 22.66 -7.93
CA TYR A 157 16.07 22.81 -7.64
C TYR A 157 16.95 21.94 -8.55
#